data_AF-A0A183N6P1-F1
#
_entry.id   AF-A0A183N6P1-F1
#
_cell.length_a   1.000
_cell.length_b   1.000
_cell.length_c   1.000
_cell.angle_alpha   90.00
_cell.angle_beta   90.00
_cell.angle_gamma   90.00
#
_symmetry.space_group_name_H-M   'P 1'
#
loop_
_entity.id
_entity.type
_entity.pdbx_description
1 polymer ?
#
loop_
_entity_poly.entity_id
_entity_poly.type
_entity_poly.pdbx_seq_one_letter_code
_entity_poly.pdbx_strand_id
1 'polypeptide(L)'
;MLAFLVHVTVLNGLCSSADSCSDGRLPYGLMVPGISSYLNTEAAAGGRHLSAALLSSQSCCSALQVPFEIFGLGQFANYVEKLTISIPPSRELIRSRLLSFIVPKAQIVINPYPLDNPSAWTMKLFLQPLYNMKVLYIAITLLCICILLIIIIGILQWFEFREDRLEKQKESQRFHFDAM
;
A
#
# COMPACT_ATOMS: atom_id res chain seq x y z
N MET A 1 -10.26 2.90 19.95
CA MET A 1 -9.00 2.16 20.15
C MET A 1 -8.47 1.78 18.77
N LEU A 2 -7.40 2.44 18.29
CA LEU A 2 -6.78 2.09 17.01
C LEU A 2 -5.83 0.91 17.27
N ALA A 3 -6.15 -0.26 16.70
CA ALA A 3 -5.25 -1.40 16.72
C ALA A 3 -4.53 -1.49 15.38
N PHE A 4 -3.20 -1.60 15.42
CA PHE A 4 -2.41 -1.88 14.22
C PHE A 4 -2.40 -3.39 13.96
N LEU A 5 -2.79 -3.76 12.75
CA LEU A 5 -2.92 -5.14 12.31
C LEU A 5 -2.04 -5.36 11.09
N VAL A 6 -1.48 -6.56 10.96
CA VAL A 6 -0.80 -7.01 9.74
C VAL A 6 -1.52 -8.25 9.25
N HIS A 7 -1.88 -8.25 7.97
CA HIS A 7 -2.59 -9.34 7.33
C HIS A 7 -1.60 -10.13 6.47
N VAL A 8 -1.51 -11.45 6.70
CA VAL A 8 -0.56 -12.34 6.03
C VAL A 8 -1.34 -13.43 5.31
N THR A 9 -1.16 -13.54 4.00
CA THR A 9 -1.78 -14.56 3.15
C THR A 9 -0.68 -15.32 2.43
N VAL A 10 -0.69 -16.64 2.52
CA VAL A 10 0.28 -17.49 1.82
C VAL A 10 -0.46 -18.34 0.79
N LEU A 11 0.04 -18.35 -0.44
CA LEU A 11 -0.53 -19.09 -1.56
C LEU A 11 0.05 -20.51 -1.63
N ASN A 12 -0.53 -21.35 -2.50
CA ASN A 12 -0.09 -22.74 -2.67
C ASN A 12 1.23 -22.93 -3.42
N GLY A 13 1.76 -21.88 -4.08
CA GLY A 13 3.02 -21.97 -4.82
C GLY A 13 2.94 -22.85 -6.07
N LEU A 14 1.79 -22.95 -6.74
CA LEU A 14 1.65 -23.74 -7.97
C LEU A 14 2.33 -23.09 -9.19
N CYS A 15 2.28 -21.76 -9.27
CA CYS A 15 2.76 -20.95 -10.40
C CYS A 15 3.66 -19.82 -9.89
N SER A 16 4.60 -19.34 -10.71
CA SER A 16 5.48 -18.21 -10.36
C SER A 16 4.74 -16.88 -10.35
N SER A 17 3.96 -16.66 -11.41
CA SER A 17 3.24 -15.42 -11.70
C SER A 17 1.86 -15.72 -12.29
N ALA A 18 1.01 -14.70 -12.38
CA ALA A 18 -0.32 -14.82 -12.97
C ALA A 18 -0.26 -15.33 -14.43
N ASP A 19 0.71 -14.89 -15.21
CA ASP A 19 0.89 -15.23 -16.63
C ASP A 19 1.33 -16.69 -16.84
N SER A 20 2.10 -17.24 -15.88
CA SER A 20 2.55 -18.64 -15.91
C SER A 20 1.49 -19.66 -15.51
N CYS A 21 0.29 -19.20 -15.13
CA CYS A 21 -0.79 -20.04 -14.60
C CYS A 21 -1.87 -20.25 -15.66
N SER A 22 -2.50 -21.43 -15.70
CA SER A 22 -3.47 -21.80 -16.75
C SER A 22 -4.64 -20.81 -16.88
N ASP A 23 -5.07 -20.21 -15.77
CA ASP A 23 -6.19 -19.25 -15.72
C ASP A 23 -5.74 -17.77 -15.80
N GLY A 24 -4.45 -17.51 -16.07
CA GLY A 24 -3.90 -16.16 -16.11
C GLY A 24 -3.96 -15.42 -14.76
N ARG A 25 -4.17 -16.16 -13.65
CA ARG A 25 -4.36 -15.63 -12.30
C ARG A 25 -3.68 -16.51 -11.27
N LEU A 26 -3.18 -15.90 -10.20
CA LEU A 26 -2.68 -16.62 -9.04
C LEU A 26 -3.89 -17.15 -8.23
N PRO A 27 -3.84 -18.41 -7.73
CA PRO A 27 -4.93 -18.97 -6.93
C PRO A 27 -4.95 -18.34 -5.53
N TYR A 28 -5.82 -17.36 -5.33
CA TYR A 28 -6.09 -16.73 -4.04
C TYR A 28 -7.22 -17.42 -3.29
N GLY A 29 -7.21 -17.33 -1.96
CA GLY A 29 -8.34 -17.75 -1.12
C GLY A 29 -8.35 -19.23 -0.73
N LEU A 30 -7.36 -20.01 -1.18
CA LEU A 30 -7.17 -21.39 -0.72
C LEU A 30 -6.41 -21.41 0.60
N MET A 31 -6.93 -22.16 1.57
CA MET A 31 -6.20 -22.43 2.79
C MET A 31 -5.18 -23.55 2.53
N VAL A 32 -3.91 -23.27 2.80
CA VAL A 32 -2.85 -24.27 2.73
C VAL A 32 -2.44 -24.62 4.17
N PRO A 33 -2.72 -25.84 4.64
CA PRO A 33 -2.41 -26.24 6.02
C PRO A 33 -0.91 -26.46 6.22
N GLY A 34 -0.44 -26.31 7.45
CA GLY A 34 0.94 -26.51 7.88
C GLY A 34 1.84 -25.28 7.73
N ILE A 35 1.33 -24.18 7.20
CA ILE A 35 2.07 -22.92 7.10
C ILE A 35 2.15 -22.28 8.48
N SER A 36 3.37 -21.99 8.92
CA SER A 36 3.62 -21.24 10.15
C SER A 36 4.21 -19.88 9.83
N SER A 37 3.79 -18.88 10.59
CA SER A 37 4.36 -17.54 10.51
C SER A 37 4.75 -17.06 11.89
N TYR A 38 5.91 -16.41 11.95
CA TYR A 38 6.55 -15.97 13.17
C TYR A 38 6.92 -14.51 13.04
N LEU A 39 6.34 -13.70 13.90
CA LEU A 39 6.53 -12.26 13.97
C LEU A 39 7.46 -11.93 15.14
N ASN A 40 8.43 -11.07 14.87
CA ASN A 40 9.34 -10.53 15.86
C ASN A 40 9.47 -9.02 15.64
N THR A 41 9.08 -8.24 16.63
CA THR A 41 9.06 -6.78 16.58
C THR A 41 9.39 -6.19 17.96
N GLU A 42 9.83 -4.95 18.01
CA GLU A 42 10.04 -4.23 19.27
C GLU A 42 8.71 -3.74 19.85
N ALA A 43 8.54 -3.88 21.16
CA ALA A 43 7.37 -3.45 21.92
C ALA A 43 7.54 -2.00 22.40
N ALA A 44 6.42 -1.28 22.55
CA ALA A 44 6.41 0.11 23.03
C ALA A 44 6.95 0.29 24.45
N ALA A 45 6.82 -0.75 25.30
CA ALA A 45 7.30 -0.74 26.68
C ALA A 45 8.81 -1.03 26.81
N GLY A 46 9.52 -1.24 25.70
CA GLY A 46 10.88 -1.75 25.67
C GLY A 46 10.90 -3.28 25.78
N GLY A 47 11.58 -3.94 24.85
CA GLY A 47 11.67 -5.41 24.77
C GLY A 47 11.00 -5.98 23.52
N ARG A 48 11.23 -7.28 23.26
CA ARG A 48 10.77 -7.94 22.04
C ARG A 48 9.33 -8.45 22.19
N HIS A 49 8.45 -8.05 21.28
CA HIS A 49 7.13 -8.65 21.08
C HIS A 49 7.22 -9.75 20.03
N LEU A 50 6.94 -10.98 20.46
CA LEU A 50 6.96 -12.17 19.62
C LEU A 50 5.53 -12.66 19.42
N SER A 51 5.18 -13.07 18.22
CA SER A 51 3.89 -13.69 17.93
C SER A 51 4.07 -14.79 16.91
N ALA A 52 3.30 -15.86 17.02
CA ALA A 52 3.34 -16.96 16.08
C ALA A 52 1.91 -17.35 15.70
N ALA A 53 1.72 -17.72 14.44
CA ALA A 53 0.47 -18.25 13.93
C ALA A 53 0.74 -19.49 13.09
N LEU A 54 -0.28 -20.35 13.00
CA LEU A 54 -0.24 -21.58 12.22
C LEU A 54 -1.59 -21.77 11.53
N LEU A 55 -1.56 -21.94 10.21
CA LEU A 55 -2.71 -22.38 9.42
C LEU A 55 -2.81 -23.91 9.54
N SER A 56 -3.84 -24.41 10.20
CA SER A 56 -4.03 -25.85 10.45
C SER A 56 -5.30 -26.37 9.80
N SER A 57 -5.31 -27.59 9.28
CA SER A 57 -6.56 -28.19 8.81
C SER A 57 -7.52 -28.40 9.97
N GLN A 58 -8.75 -27.93 9.86
CA GLN A 58 -9.80 -28.22 10.85
C GLN A 58 -10.70 -29.36 10.37
N SER A 59 -10.98 -30.29 11.27
CA SER A 59 -12.04 -31.29 11.14
C SER A 59 -13.30 -30.83 11.89
N CYS A 60 -14.42 -31.52 11.70
CA CYS A 60 -15.78 -31.22 12.19
C CYS A 60 -15.92 -30.43 13.52
N CYS A 61 -17.01 -29.66 13.64
CA CYS A 61 -17.48 -28.93 14.84
C CYS A 61 -16.70 -27.64 15.23
N SER A 62 -16.01 -26.99 14.29
CA SER A 62 -15.37 -25.68 14.51
C SER A 62 -15.67 -24.72 13.36
N ALA A 63 -15.40 -23.42 13.56
CA ALA A 63 -15.62 -22.39 12.57
C ALA A 63 -14.67 -22.55 11.36
N LEU A 64 -15.15 -22.16 10.18
CA LEU A 64 -14.35 -22.22 8.95
C LEU A 64 -13.08 -21.37 9.08
N GLN A 65 -11.92 -22.00 8.90
CA GLN A 65 -10.64 -21.29 8.97
C GLN A 65 -10.44 -20.43 7.72
N VAL A 66 -10.05 -19.18 7.94
CA VAL A 66 -9.73 -18.24 6.89
C VAL A 66 -8.36 -18.56 6.26
N PRO A 67 -8.16 -18.28 4.96
CA PRO A 67 -6.91 -18.56 4.25
C PRO A 67 -5.82 -17.53 4.54
N PHE A 68 -5.87 -16.88 5.70
CA PHE A 68 -4.97 -15.81 6.09
C PHE A 68 -4.83 -15.72 7.61
N GLU A 69 -3.76 -15.08 8.05
CA GLU A 69 -3.46 -14.83 9.46
C GLU A 69 -3.40 -13.33 9.70
N ILE A 70 -3.87 -12.90 10.88
CA ILE A 70 -3.82 -11.49 11.29
C ILE A 70 -3.01 -11.39 12.56
N PHE A 71 -1.97 -10.56 12.52
CA PHE A 71 -1.15 -10.23 13.67
C PHE A 71 -1.55 -8.89 14.26
N GLY A 72 -1.86 -8.88 15.56
CA GLY A 72 -2.02 -7.66 16.34
C GLY A 72 -0.66 -7.12 16.78
N LEU A 73 -0.34 -5.89 16.39
CA LEU A 73 0.92 -5.24 16.73
C LEU A 73 0.82 -4.32 17.97
N GLY A 74 -0.39 -4.11 18.51
CA GLY A 74 -0.65 -3.17 19.60
C GLY A 74 -0.86 -1.73 19.12
N GLN A 75 -0.76 -0.77 20.06
CA GLN A 75 -1.14 0.63 19.82
C GLN A 75 -0.01 1.50 19.25
N PHE A 76 1.26 1.08 19.37
CA PHE A 76 2.42 1.93 19.01
C PHE A 76 3.46 1.21 18.15
N ALA A 77 3.06 0.19 17.39
CA ALA A 77 3.96 -0.46 16.46
C ALA A 77 4.11 0.40 15.19
N ASN A 78 5.29 1.00 15.02
CA ASN A 78 5.62 1.82 13.86
C ASN A 78 6.09 1.00 12.66
N TYR A 79 6.75 -0.13 12.93
CA TYR A 79 7.22 -1.07 11.93
C TYR A 79 7.34 -2.46 12.56
N VAL A 80 7.33 -3.49 11.72
CA VAL A 80 7.66 -4.85 12.09
C VAL A 80 9.08 -5.14 11.63
N GLU A 81 9.94 -5.58 12.55
CA GLU A 81 11.34 -5.86 12.25
C GLU A 81 11.48 -7.10 11.35
N LYS A 82 10.92 -8.24 11.78
CA LYS A 82 11.07 -9.54 11.11
C LYS A 82 9.76 -10.33 11.13
N LEU A 83 9.36 -10.80 9.96
CA LEU A 83 8.31 -11.78 9.76
C LEU A 83 8.90 -12.98 9.02
N THR A 84 8.98 -14.12 9.70
CA THR A 84 9.47 -15.38 9.13
C THR A 84 8.28 -16.25 8.79
N ILE A 85 8.18 -16.66 7.54
CA ILE A 85 7.14 -17.59 7.08
C ILE A 85 7.80 -18.90 6.76
N SER A 86 7.24 -19.99 7.25
CA SER A 86 7.76 -21.33 7.06
C SER A 86 6.65 -22.25 6.55
N ILE A 87 7.02 -23.12 5.62
CA ILE A 87 6.17 -24.16 5.05
C ILE A 87 6.73 -25.50 5.52
N PRO A 88 5.89 -26.55 5.68
CA PRO A 88 6.38 -27.86 6.10
C PRO A 88 7.56 -28.31 5.23
N PRO A 89 8.64 -28.79 5.86
CA PRO A 89 9.83 -29.20 5.14
C PRO A 89 9.51 -30.40 4.24
N SER A 90 10.19 -30.49 3.10
CA SER A 90 10.19 -31.69 2.26
C SER A 90 11.62 -32.15 2.08
N ARG A 91 11.87 -33.42 2.41
CA ARG A 91 13.15 -34.11 2.15
C ARG A 91 14.37 -33.30 2.61
N GLU A 92 14.32 -32.83 3.86
CA GLU A 92 15.42 -32.19 4.63
C GLU A 92 15.68 -30.69 4.43
N LEU A 93 15.04 -30.01 3.46
CA LEU A 93 15.19 -28.56 3.33
C LEU A 93 14.17 -27.80 4.19
N ILE A 94 14.66 -26.94 5.09
CA ILE A 94 13.83 -25.98 5.82
C ILE A 94 13.37 -24.91 4.83
N ARG A 95 12.07 -24.89 4.54
CA ARG A 95 11.43 -23.92 3.65
C ARG A 95 10.94 -22.74 4.45
N SER A 96 11.85 -21.83 4.80
CA SER A 96 11.52 -20.59 5.49
C SER A 96 12.04 -19.37 4.74
N ARG A 97 11.25 -18.30 4.77
CA ARG A 97 11.63 -17.02 4.21
C ARG A 97 11.37 -15.91 5.22
N LEU A 98 12.41 -15.11 5.45
CA LEU A 98 12.36 -13.94 6.31
C LEU A 98 12.06 -12.70 5.46
N LEU A 99 11.06 -11.95 5.89
CA LEU A 99 10.73 -10.62 5.41
C LEU A 99 11.01 -9.62 6.51
N SER A 100 11.70 -8.53 6.16
CA SER A 100 12.02 -7.46 7.10
C SER A 100 11.29 -6.17 6.75
N PHE A 101 11.22 -5.24 7.70
CA PHE A 101 10.75 -3.87 7.50
C PHE A 101 9.32 -3.77 6.95
N ILE A 102 8.38 -4.43 7.62
CA ILE A 102 6.96 -4.38 7.22
C ILE A 102 6.26 -3.19 7.87
N VAL A 103 5.52 -2.44 7.07
CA VAL A 103 4.69 -1.31 7.53
C VAL A 103 3.39 -1.85 8.15
N PRO A 104 2.94 -1.31 9.30
CA PRO A 104 1.64 -1.64 9.89
C PRO A 104 0.48 -1.38 8.90
N LYS A 105 -0.62 -2.12 9.03
CA LYS A 105 -1.79 -2.04 8.13
C LYS A 105 -1.48 -2.46 6.68
N ALA A 106 -0.43 -3.22 6.47
CA ALA A 106 -0.17 -3.84 5.19
C ALA A 106 -0.78 -5.25 5.11
N GLN A 107 -1.16 -5.62 3.89
CA GLN A 107 -1.53 -6.96 3.49
C GLN A 107 -0.37 -7.59 2.72
N ILE A 108 0.17 -8.67 3.25
CA ILE A 108 1.30 -9.38 2.68
C ILE A 108 0.76 -10.62 1.98
N VAL A 109 1.12 -10.79 0.71
CA VAL A 109 0.83 -11.99 -0.06
C VAL A 109 2.15 -12.66 -0.40
N ILE A 110 2.28 -13.92 -0.02
CA ILE A 110 3.49 -14.72 -0.24
C ILE A 110 3.15 -15.86 -1.18
N ASN A 111 3.90 -15.95 -2.27
CA ASN A 111 3.79 -17.04 -3.21
C ASN A 111 5.04 -17.94 -3.12
N PRO A 112 4.92 -19.13 -2.52
CA PRO A 112 6.05 -20.02 -2.30
C PRO A 112 6.40 -20.81 -3.57
N TYR A 113 6.82 -20.11 -4.62
CA TYR A 113 7.29 -20.68 -5.86
C TYR A 113 8.72 -20.18 -6.16
N PRO A 114 9.65 -21.04 -6.56
CA PRO A 114 9.59 -22.51 -6.54
C PRO A 114 9.67 -23.05 -5.09
N LEU A 115 9.04 -24.21 -4.83
CA LEU A 115 9.02 -24.84 -3.50
C LEU A 115 10.42 -25.24 -3.00
N ASP A 116 11.34 -25.58 -3.91
CA ASP A 116 12.68 -26.08 -3.54
C ASP A 116 13.68 -24.97 -3.23
N ASN A 117 13.39 -23.72 -3.60
CA ASN A 117 14.26 -22.59 -3.31
C ASN A 117 13.48 -21.48 -2.58
N PRO A 118 13.48 -21.47 -1.23
CA PRO A 118 12.77 -20.45 -0.44
C PRO A 118 13.29 -19.03 -0.69
N SER A 119 14.55 -18.88 -1.10
CA SER A 119 15.16 -17.58 -1.44
C SER A 119 14.61 -16.97 -2.73
N ALA A 120 13.96 -17.77 -3.58
CA ALA A 120 13.32 -17.31 -4.81
C ALA A 120 11.82 -17.00 -4.67
N TRP A 121 11.23 -17.22 -3.48
CA TRP A 121 9.82 -16.92 -3.24
C TRP A 121 9.49 -15.46 -3.49
N THR A 122 8.34 -15.23 -4.13
CA THR A 122 7.85 -13.89 -4.42
C THR A 122 6.94 -13.42 -3.29
N MET A 123 7.26 -12.25 -2.74
CA MET A 123 6.52 -11.64 -1.64
C MET A 123 6.04 -10.28 -2.13
N LYS A 124 4.73 -10.05 -2.06
CA LYS A 124 4.10 -8.80 -2.46
C LYS A 124 3.47 -8.15 -1.24
N LEU A 125 3.89 -6.92 -0.96
CA LEU A 125 3.30 -6.09 0.08
C LEU A 125 2.27 -5.17 -0.56
N PHE A 126 1.01 -5.41 -0.25
CA PHE A 126 -0.08 -4.52 -0.59
C PHE A 126 -0.33 -3.61 0.60
N LEU A 127 -0.08 -2.32 0.44
CA LEU A 127 -0.57 -1.35 1.41
C LEU A 127 -2.09 -1.29 1.27
N GLN A 128 -2.80 -1.41 2.39
CA GLN A 128 -4.26 -1.33 2.38
C GLN A 128 -4.63 -0.03 1.66
N PRO A 129 -5.42 -0.11 0.58
CA PRO A 129 -5.41 0.92 -0.42
C PRO A 129 -5.85 2.27 0.15
N LEU A 130 -4.95 3.25 0.02
CA LEU A 130 -5.36 4.62 -0.26
C LEU A 130 -6.29 4.67 -1.50
N TYR A 131 -6.25 3.64 -2.37
CA TYR A 131 -7.17 3.32 -3.49
C TYR A 131 -8.65 3.08 -3.09
N ASN A 132 -9.11 3.58 -1.95
CA ASN A 132 -10.54 3.84 -1.82
C ASN A 132 -10.87 5.06 -2.69
N MET A 133 -12.15 5.24 -3.06
CA MET A 133 -12.66 6.44 -3.75
C MET A 133 -12.11 7.77 -3.17
N LYS A 134 -11.67 7.75 -1.91
CA LYS A 134 -10.97 8.83 -1.21
C LYS A 134 -9.76 9.41 -1.96
N VAL A 135 -8.87 8.60 -2.55
CA VAL A 135 -7.73 9.17 -3.31
C VAL A 135 -8.20 9.91 -4.55
N LEU A 136 -9.19 9.35 -5.25
CA LEU A 136 -9.78 10.01 -6.41
C LEU A 136 -10.44 11.33 -6.00
N TYR A 137 -11.19 11.35 -4.89
CA TYR A 137 -11.76 12.59 -4.34
C TYR A 137 -10.68 13.62 -4.01
N ILE A 138 -9.58 13.22 -3.36
CA ILE A 138 -8.47 14.14 -3.06
C ILE A 138 -7.90 14.73 -4.36
N ALA A 139 -7.65 13.89 -5.37
CA ALA A 139 -7.14 14.34 -6.66
C ALA A 139 -8.09 15.32 -7.36
N ILE A 140 -9.40 15.03 -7.36
CA ILE A 140 -10.43 15.92 -7.94
C ILE A 140 -10.49 17.25 -7.18
N THR A 141 -10.49 17.21 -5.84
CA THR A 141 -10.53 18.44 -5.03
C THR A 141 -9.31 19.32 -5.28
N LEU A 142 -8.11 18.72 -5.39
CA LEU A 142 -6.88 19.42 -5.72
C LEU A 142 -6.97 20.06 -7.11
N LEU A 143 -7.48 19.33 -8.10
CA LEU A 143 -7.66 19.82 -9.47
C LEU A 143 -8.65 21.00 -9.53
N CYS A 144 -9.77 20.92 -8.80
CA CYS A 144 -10.74 22.01 -8.68
C CYS A 144 -10.12 23.27 -8.05
N ILE A 145 -9.32 23.11 -6.99
CA ILE A 145 -8.63 24.23 -6.35
C ILE A 145 -7.63 24.88 -7.32
N CYS A 146 -6.87 24.07 -8.07
CA CYS A 146 -5.96 24.58 -9.09
C CYS A 146 -6.69 25.39 -10.18
N ILE A 147 -7.82 24.89 -10.70
CA ILE A 147 -8.62 25.63 -11.69
C ILE A 147 -9.15 26.94 -11.11
N LEU A 148 -9.68 26.92 -9.89
CA LEU A 148 -10.21 28.11 -9.24
C LEU A 148 -9.14 29.18 -9.06
N LEU A 149 -7.92 28.79 -8.66
CA LEU A 149 -6.78 29.70 -8.57
C LEU A 149 -6.43 30.31 -9.93
N ILE A 150 -6.42 29.52 -11.01
CA ILE A 150 -6.14 30.03 -12.37
C ILE A 150 -7.21 31.05 -12.79
N ILE A 151 -8.49 30.82 -12.47
CA ILE A 151 -9.57 31.77 -12.79
C ILE A 151 -9.37 33.10 -12.04
N ILE A 152 -9.08 33.05 -10.74
CA ILE A 152 -8.85 34.26 -9.93
C ILE A 152 -7.66 35.05 -10.49
N ILE A 153 -6.55 34.36 -10.78
CA ILE A 153 -5.35 34.97 -11.36
C ILE A 153 -5.67 35.59 -12.72
N GLY A 154 -6.42 34.89 -13.57
CA GLY A 154 -6.82 35.39 -14.89
C GLY A 154 -7.72 36.63 -14.81
N ILE A 155 -8.65 36.69 -13.86
CA ILE A 155 -9.50 37.87 -13.63
C ILE A 155 -8.65 39.06 -13.17
N LEU A 156 -7.71 38.83 -12.25
CA LEU A 156 -6.79 39.87 -11.78
C LEU A 156 -5.92 40.42 -12.91
N GLN A 157 -5.33 39.55 -13.74
CA GLN A 157 -4.52 39.97 -14.90
C GLN A 157 -5.35 40.69 -15.96
N TRP A 158 -6.64 40.36 -16.11
CA TRP A 158 -7.52 41.15 -16.98
C TRP A 158 -7.68 42.57 -16.43
N PHE A 159 -8.00 42.70 -15.14
CA PHE A 159 -8.17 44.02 -14.53
C PHE A 159 -6.91 44.87 -14.66
N GLU A 160 -5.74 44.29 -14.39
CA GLU A 160 -4.44 44.94 -14.59
C GLU A 160 -4.25 45.39 -16.05
N PHE A 161 -4.50 44.50 -17.01
CA PHE A 161 -4.39 44.83 -18.43
C PHE A 161 -5.37 45.91 -18.89
N ARG A 162 -6.53 46.04 -18.23
CA ARG A 162 -7.52 47.08 -18.52
C ARG A 162 -7.05 48.44 -18.03
N GLU A 163 -6.42 48.50 -16.86
CA GLU A 163 -5.86 49.73 -16.30
C GLU A 163 -4.67 50.23 -17.13
N ASP A 164 -3.76 49.33 -17.52
CA ASP A 164 -2.63 49.62 -18.43
C ASP A 164 -3.08 50.23 -19.77
N ARG A 165 -4.21 49.75 -20.32
CA ARG A 165 -4.76 50.29 -21.58
C ARG A 165 -5.28 51.71 -21.43
N LEU A 166 -5.86 52.04 -20.28
CA LEU A 166 -6.37 53.39 -20.00
C LEU A 166 -5.22 54.38 -19.81
N GLU A 167 -4.10 53.96 -19.22
CA GLU A 167 -2.91 54.81 -19.08
C GLU A 167 -2.23 55.09 -20.42
N LYS A 168 -2.03 54.07 -21.25
CA LYS A 168 -1.42 54.23 -22.59
C LYS A 168 -2.20 55.18 -23.50
N GLN A 169 -3.54 55.20 -23.39
CA GLN A 169 -4.36 56.16 -24.14
C GLN A 169 -4.13 57.60 -23.68
N LYS A 170 -4.01 57.83 -22.38
CA LYS A 170 -3.70 59.17 -21.81
C LYS A 170 -2.32 59.66 -22.22
N GLU A 171 -1.33 58.78 -22.26
CA GLU A 171 0.02 59.14 -22.72
C GLU A 171 0.04 59.49 -24.22
N SER A 172 -0.63 58.70 -25.08
CA SER A 172 -0.68 58.99 -26.52
C SER A 172 -1.36 60.33 -26.84
N GLN A 173 -2.38 60.71 -26.07
CA GLN A 173 -3.03 62.01 -26.19
C GLN A 173 -2.10 63.14 -25.73
N ARG A 174 -1.31 62.93 -24.66
CA ARG A 174 -0.34 63.92 -24.18
C ARG A 174 0.79 64.19 -25.16
N PHE A 175 1.31 63.16 -25.84
CA PHE A 175 2.33 63.33 -26.89
C PHE A 175 1.80 64.09 -28.12
N HIS A 176 0.51 63.96 -28.45
CA HIS A 176 -0.10 64.72 -29.54
C HIS A 176 -0.23 66.22 -29.24
N PHE A 177 -0.26 66.63 -27.97
CA PHE A 177 -0.36 68.04 -27.56
C PHE A 177 1.01 68.74 -27.40
N ASP A 178 2.10 67.99 -27.23
CA ASP A 178 3.46 68.54 -27.02
C ASP A 178 4.23 68.80 -28.34
N ALA A 179 3.63 68.49 -29.49
CA ALA A 179 4.21 68.62 -30.82
C ALA A 179 3.63 69.79 -31.67
N MET A 180 2.83 70.67 -31.06
CA MET A 180 2.33 71.94 -31.63
C MET A 180 2.84 73.11 -30.80
#